data_AF-A0A849ZZH6-F1
#
_entry.id   AF-A0A849ZZH6-F1
#
_cell.length_a   1.000
_cell.length_b   1.000
_cell.length_c   1.000
_cell.angle_alpha   90.00
_cell.angle_beta   90.00
_cell.angle_gamma   90.00
#
_symmetry.space_group_name_H-M   'P 1'
#
loop_
_entity.id
_entity.type
_entity.pdbx_description
1 polymer ?
#
loop_
_entity_poly.entity_id
_entity_poly.type
_entity_poly.pdbx_seq_one_letter_code
_entity_poly.pdbx_strand_id
1 'polypeptide(L)' 'MPTLGAPELLLILLIVLLIFGAGKLPEVFRSLGSGIREFRDAADGDKKKQKEEDDLISS' A
#
# COMPACT_ATOMS: atom_id res chain seq x y z
N MET A 1 -19.08 24.82 -5.48
CA MET A 1 -17.62 24.72 -5.28
C MET A 1 -17.08 23.77 -6.33
N PRO A 2 -15.99 24.08 -7.05
CA PRO A 2 -15.44 23.15 -8.03
C PRO A 2 -15.00 21.88 -7.29
N THR A 3 -15.72 20.79 -7.51
CA THR A 3 -15.35 19.47 -7.01
C THR A 3 -14.32 18.92 -7.97
N LEU A 4 -13.12 18.59 -7.47
CA LEU A 4 -12.14 17.83 -8.25
C LEU A 4 -12.79 16.51 -8.68
N GLY A 5 -13.24 16.48 -9.92
CA GLY A 5 -13.89 15.31 -10.49
C GLY A 5 -12.86 14.30 -10.96
N ALA A 6 -13.36 13.13 -11.37
CA ALA A 6 -12.55 12.15 -12.07
C ALA A 6 -11.79 12.73 -13.30
N PRO A 7 -12.36 13.67 -14.09
CA PRO A 7 -11.65 14.27 -15.22
C PRO A 7 -10.45 15.12 -14.81
N GLU A 8 -10.58 15.98 -13.79
CA GLU A 8 -9.50 16.83 -13.30
C GLU A 8 -8.36 16.00 -12.71
N LEU A 9 -8.68 14.95 -11.95
CA LEU A 9 -7.68 14.03 -11.42
C LEU A 9 -6.93 13.29 -12.53
N LEU A 10 -7.62 12.89 -13.61
CA LEU A 10 -6.99 12.23 -14.76
C LEU A 10 -6.06 13.18 -15.52
N LEU A 11 -6.41 14.47 -15.64
CA LEU A 11 -5.54 15.48 -16.25
C LEU A 11 -4.27 15.70 -15.42
N ILE A 12 -4.41 15.82 -14.10
CA ILE A 12 -3.25 15.94 -13.19
C ILE A 12 -2.36 14.71 -13.28
N LEU A 13 -2.97 13.52 -13.26
CA LEU A 13 -2.24 12.26 -13.41
C LEU A 13 -1.46 12.22 -14.73
N LEU A 14 -2.06 12.69 -15.83
CA LEU A 14 -1.40 12.76 -17.13
C LEU A 14 -0.18 13.68 -17.11
N ILE A 15 -0.27 14.86 -16.49
CA ILE A 15 0.85 15.80 -16.34
C ILE A 15 1.99 15.16 -15.51
N VAL A 16 1.64 14.53 -14.39
CA VAL A 16 2.60 13.78 -13.56
C VAL A 16 3.26 12.68 -14.39
N LEU A 17 2.48 11.96 -15.21
CA LEU A 17 3.00 10.90 -16.06
C LEU A 17 3.93 11.41 -17.17
N LEU A 18 3.75 12.65 -17.65
CA LEU A 18 4.66 13.26 -18.61
C LEU A 18 5.99 13.65 -17.96
N ILE A 19 5.97 14.15 -16.72
CA ILE A 19 7.17 14.54 -15.98
C ILE A 19 7.96 13.32 -15.53
N PHE A 20 7.29 12.34 -14.92
CA PHE A 20 7.93 11.16 -14.34
C PHE A 20 8.04 9.99 -15.32
N GLY A 21 7.21 9.95 -16.37
CA GLY A 21 7.10 8.83 -17.31
C GLY A 21 6.13 7.74 -16.83
N ALA A 22 5.45 7.09 -17.78
CA ALA A 22 4.48 6.02 -17.49
C ALA A 22 5.10 4.78 -16.83
N GLY A 23 6.42 4.58 -16.95
CA GLY A 23 7.14 3.45 -16.33
C GLY A 23 7.53 3.69 -14.87
N LYS A 24 7.73 4.94 -14.45
CA LYS A 24 8.22 5.24 -13.08
C LYS A 24 7.16 5.13 -12.02
N LEU A 25 5.93 5.50 -12.35
CA LEU A 25 4.79 5.40 -11.44
C LEU A 25 4.53 3.94 -10.97
N PRO A 26 4.42 2.92 -11.85
CA PRO A 26 4.25 1.53 -11.42
C PRO A 26 5.48 0.95 -10.72
N GLU A 27 6.70 1.40 -11.04
CA GLU A 27 7.93 1.00 -10.35
C GLU A 27 7.89 1.44 -8.87
N VAL A 28 7.55 2.71 -8.61
CA VAL A 28 7.39 3.25 -7.26
C VAL A 28 6.26 2.54 -6.51
N PHE A 29 5.09 2.37 -7.13
CA PHE A 29 3.98 1.66 -6.48
C PHE A 29 4.31 0.20 -6.15
N ARG A 30 5.06 -0.51 -6.99
CA ARG A 30 5.50 -1.87 -6.69
C ARG A 30 6.43 -1.88 -5.48
N SER A 31 7.41 -0.98 -5.42
CA SER A 31 8.32 -0.89 -4.27
C SER A 31 7.60 -0.56 -2.96
N LEU A 32 6.69 0.43 -3.00
CA LEU A 32 5.87 0.81 -1.84
C LEU A 32 4.91 -0.31 -1.44
N GLY A 33 4.27 -0.97 -2.42
CA GLY A 33 3.32 -2.05 -2.17
C GLY A 33 3.98 -3.27 -1.53
N SER A 34 5.18 -3.63 -1.96
CA SER A 34 5.98 -4.69 -1.31
C SER A 34 6.33 -4.32 0.12
N GLY A 35 6.81 -3.09 0.37
CA GLY A 35 7.13 -2.63 1.73
C GLY A 35 5.92 -2.58 2.67
N ILE A 36 4.76 -2.13 2.18
CA ILE A 36 3.51 -2.15 2.95
C ILE A 36 3.08 -3.59 3.27
N ARG A 37 3.23 -4.52 2.32
CA ARG A 37 2.91 -5.93 2.53
C ARG A 37 3.81 -6.54 3.61
N GLU A 38 5.12 -6.35 3.51
CA GLU A 38 6.08 -6.82 4.51
C GLU A 38 5.79 -6.21 5.90
N PHE A 39 5.49 -4.91 5.95
CA PHE A 39 5.12 -4.24 7.20
C PHE A 39 3.85 -4.84 7.82
N ARG A 40 2.82 -5.09 7.00
CA ARG A 40 1.58 -5.73 7.47
C ARG A 40 1.83 -7.15 7.94
N ASP A 41 2.58 -7.95 7.17
CA ASP A 41 2.83 -9.35 7.48
C ASP A 41 3.68 -9.48 8.76
N ALA A 42 4.63 -8.57 9.01
CA ALA A 42 5.33 -8.48 10.29
C ALA A 42 4.38 -8.09 11.44
N ALA A 43 3.53 -7.08 11.24
CA ALA A 43 2.57 -6.63 12.23
C ALA A 43 1.47 -7.68 12.57
N ASP A 44 1.10 -8.53 11.60
CA ASP A 44 0.14 -9.62 11.82
C ASP A 44 0.82 -10.93 12.27
N GLY A 45 2.09 -11.15 11.94
CA GLY A 45 2.89 -12.28 12.40
C GLY A 45 3.07 -12.31 13.91
N ASP A 46 3.24 -11.15 14.54
CA ASP A 46 3.26 -11.03 16.02
C ASP A 46 1.91 -11.41 16.64
N LYS A 47 0.78 -11.08 15.98
CA LYS A 47 -0.56 -11.44 16.47
C LYS A 47 -0.84 -12.94 16.38
N LYS A 48 -0.21 -13.64 15.41
CA LYS A 48 -0.41 -15.08 15.21
C LYS A 48 0.35 -15.91 16.24
N LYS A 49 1.58 -15.51 16.58
CA LYS A 49 2.36 -16.16 17.65
C LYS A 49 1.71 -16.04 19.02
N GLN A 50 1.13 -14.88 19.31
CA GLN A 50 0.47 -14.64 20.61
C GLN A 50 -0.80 -15.47 20.82
N LYS A 51 -1.52 -15.84 19.75
CA LYS A 51 -2.68 -16.75 19.84
C LYS A 51 -2.30 -18.21 20.10
N GLU A 52 -1.17 -18.67 19.56
CA GLU A 52 -0.73 -20.05 19.75
C GLU A 52 -0.21 -20.29 21.19
N GLU A 53 0.48 -19.30 21.79
CA GLU A 53 0.93 -19.37 23.19
C GLU A 53 -0.24 -19.34 24.21
N ASP A 54 -1.28 -18.53 23.99
CA ASP A 54 -2.44 -18.49 24.90
C ASP A 54 -3.27 -19.81 24.90
N ASP A 55 -3.40 -20.47 23.74
CA ASP A 55 -4.09 -21.77 23.63
C ASP A 55 -3.28 -22.93 24.26
N LEU A 56 -1.95 -22.84 24.24
CA LEU A 56 -1.01 -23.79 24.86
C LEU A 56 -0.88 -23.64 26.38
N ILE A 57 -1.05 -22.43 26.92
CA ILE A 57 -0.98 -22.16 28.38
C ILE A 57 -2.34 -22.42 29.06
N SER A 58 -3.45 -22.34 28.31
CA SER A 58 -4.80 -22.59 28.82
C SER A 58 -5.23 -24.07 28.80
N SER A 59 -4.41 -24.97 28.26
CA SER A 59 -4.63 -26.43 28.22
C SER A 59 -3.77 -27.16 29.24
#